data_AF-A0A937DT81-F1
#
_entry.id   AF-A0A937DT81-F1
#
_cell.length_a   1.000
_cell.length_b   1.000
_cell.length_c   1.000
_cell.angle_alpha   90.00
_cell.angle_beta   90.00
_cell.angle_gamma   90.00
#
_symmetry.space_group_name_H-M   'P 1'
#
loop_
_entity.id
_entity.type
_entity.pdbx_description
1 polymer ?
#
loop_
_entity_poly.entity_id
_entity_poly.type
_entity_poly.pdbx_seq_one_letter_code
_entity_poly.pdbx_strand_id
1 'polypeptide(L)'
;MAPDAFKTNVLAACRLLLRPLARLLIKSGVPWREFADLSKLSFVEVATREFGIRGRPTNVARVSILTGINRREVARLREILEEG
;
A
#
# COMPACT_ATOMS: atom_id res chain seq x y z
N MET A 1 -9.12 -2.13 -25.36
CA MET A 1 -8.59 -1.01 -24.55
C MET A 1 -7.12 -1.29 -24.28
N ALA A 2 -6.19 -0.39 -24.62
CA ALA A 2 -4.76 -0.64 -24.43
C ALA A 2 -4.47 -0.95 -22.94
N PRO A 3 -3.65 -1.96 -22.61
CA PRO A 3 -3.39 -2.39 -21.23
C PRO A 3 -2.96 -1.25 -20.29
N ASP A 4 -2.32 -0.20 -20.84
CA ASP A 4 -1.80 0.94 -20.09
C ASP A 4 -2.85 2.03 -19.76
N ALA A 5 -3.96 2.09 -20.49
CA ALA A 5 -4.96 3.13 -20.30
C ALA A 5 -5.68 3.01 -18.94
N PHE A 6 -5.99 1.78 -18.51
CA PHE A 6 -6.63 1.54 -17.22
C PHE A 6 -5.73 1.93 -16.05
N LYS A 7 -4.47 1.47 -16.08
CA LYS A 7 -3.47 1.82 -15.05
C LYS A 7 -3.28 3.34 -14.97
N THR A 8 -3.19 4.01 -16.12
CA THR A 8 -3.06 5.47 -16.19
C THR A 8 -4.27 6.17 -15.56
N ASN A 9 -5.48 5.72 -15.87
CA ASN A 9 -6.71 6.27 -15.29
C ASN A 9 -6.79 6.07 -13.77
N VAL A 10 -6.38 4.90 -13.27
CA VAL A 10 -6.30 4.64 -11.82
C VAL A 10 -5.30 5.60 -11.16
N LEU A 11 -4.11 5.77 -11.73
CA LEU A 11 -3.12 6.71 -11.19
C LEU A 11 -3.61 8.17 -11.20
N ALA A 12 -4.32 8.57 -12.26
CA ALA A 12 -4.93 9.90 -12.33
C ALA A 12 -5.99 10.09 -11.23
N ALA A 13 -6.87 9.11 -11.02
CA ALA A 13 -7.86 9.12 -9.95
C ALA A 13 -7.21 9.14 -8.55
N CYS A 14 -6.17 8.33 -8.33
CA CYS A 14 -5.39 8.35 -7.09
C CYS A 14 -4.79 9.74 -6.82
N ARG A 15 -4.27 10.43 -7.85
CA ARG A 15 -3.74 11.79 -7.70
C ARG A 15 -4.82 12.79 -7.25
N LEU A 16 -6.04 12.65 -7.74
CA LEU A 16 -7.17 13.50 -7.32
C LEU A 16 -7.51 13.31 -5.84
N LEU A 17 -7.41 12.08 -5.31
CA LEU A 17 -7.62 11.76 -3.90
C LEU A 17 -6.43 12.17 -3.01
N LEU A 18 -5.20 11.99 -3.50
CA LEU A 18 -3.99 12.31 -2.75
C LEU A 18 -3.80 13.82 -2.58
N ARG A 19 -4.27 14.66 -3.51
CA ARG A 19 -4.09 16.12 -3.40
C ARG A 19 -4.73 16.73 -2.13
N PRO A 20 -6.01 16.50 -1.81
CA PRO A 20 -6.59 17.00 -0.56
C PRO A 20 -5.96 16.32 0.67
N LEU A 21 -5.62 15.04 0.60
CA LEU A 21 -4.97 14.34 1.71
C LEU A 21 -3.58 14.91 2.01
N ALA A 22 -2.75 15.13 0.99
CA ALA A 22 -1.44 15.73 1.13
C ALA A 22 -1.53 17.13 1.75
N ARG A 23 -2.53 17.93 1.35
CA ARG A 23 -2.79 19.23 1.98
C ARG A 23 -3.09 19.10 3.47
N LEU A 24 -3.91 18.13 3.86
CA LEU A 24 -4.26 17.87 5.26
C LEU A 24 -3.02 17.44 6.06
N LEU A 25 -2.24 16.49 5.54
CA LEU A 25 -1.03 15.96 6.17
C LEU A 25 -0.02 17.08 6.42
N ILE A 26 0.27 17.90 5.40
CA ILE A 26 1.20 19.03 5.51
C ILE A 26 0.71 20.05 6.55
N LYS A 27 -0.59 20.39 6.55
CA LYS A 27 -1.16 21.30 7.56
C LYS A 27 -1.07 20.74 8.99
N SER A 28 -1.03 19.42 9.13
CA SER A 28 -0.95 18.73 10.41
C SER A 28 0.49 18.41 10.83
N GLY A 29 1.49 18.87 10.06
CA GLY A 29 2.90 18.62 10.35
C GLY A 29 3.39 17.22 9.99
N VAL A 30 2.60 16.42 9.26
CA VAL A 30 2.99 15.07 8.84
C VAL A 30 3.83 15.15 7.55
N PRO A 31 5.14 14.84 7.60
CA PRO A 31 6.00 14.86 6.42
C PRO A 31 5.69 13.68 5.49
N TRP A 32 6.11 13.80 4.24
CA TRP A 32 5.90 12.76 3.22
C TRP A 32 6.42 11.38 3.65
N ARG A 33 7.55 11.33 4.36
CA ARG A 33 8.15 10.06 4.80
C ARG A 33 7.23 9.26 5.72
N GLU A 34 6.58 9.92 6.68
CA GLU A 34 5.63 9.25 7.59
C GLU A 34 4.40 8.73 6.83
N PHE A 35 3.89 9.50 5.87
CA PHE A 35 2.83 9.02 4.98
C PHE A 35 3.28 7.86 4.08
N ALA A 36 4.51 7.91 3.57
CA ALA A 36 5.06 6.82 2.77
C ALA A 36 5.17 5.53 3.60
N ASP A 37 5.59 5.63 4.86
CA ASP A 37 5.64 4.49 5.78
C ASP A 37 4.23 3.94 6.11
N LEU A 38 3.27 4.82 6.40
CA LEU A 38 1.86 4.46 6.58
C LEU A 38 1.27 3.78 5.33
N SER A 39 1.52 4.34 4.14
CA SER A 39 0.98 3.78 2.90
C SER A 39 1.54 2.41 2.58
N LYS A 40 2.84 2.15 2.85
CA LYS A 40 3.43 0.81 2.74
C LYS A 40 2.72 -0.19 3.66
N LEU A 41 2.45 0.20 4.90
CA LEU A 41 1.72 -0.63 5.87
C LEU A 41 0.34 -1.02 5.31
N SER A 42 -0.43 -0.06 4.81
CA SER A 42 -1.75 -0.31 4.19
C SER A 42 -1.67 -1.22 2.97
N PHE A 43 -0.66 -1.03 2.10
CA PHE A 43 -0.45 -1.91 0.94
C PHE A 43 -0.16 -3.36 1.37
N VAL A 44 0.69 -3.56 2.39
CA VAL A 44 1.01 -4.88 2.93
C VAL A 44 -0.21 -5.52 3.60
N GLU A 45 -0.99 -4.74 4.35
CA GLU A 45 -2.21 -5.21 5.01
C GLU A 45 -3.23 -5.74 3.99
N VAL A 46 -3.59 -4.92 3.00
CA VAL A 46 -4.56 -5.27 1.95
C VAL A 46 -4.07 -6.49 1.17
N ALA A 47 -2.80 -6.50 0.73
CA ALA A 47 -2.22 -7.63 0.00
C ALA A 47 -2.18 -8.93 0.83
N THR A 48 -2.02 -8.82 2.16
CA THR A 48 -2.00 -9.96 3.06
C THR A 48 -3.40 -10.51 3.31
N ARG A 49 -4.37 -9.64 3.59
CA ARG A 49 -5.73 -9.99 4.05
C ARG A 49 -6.69 -10.30 2.90
N GLU A 50 -6.65 -9.53 1.81
CA GLU A 50 -7.66 -9.59 0.74
C GLU A 50 -7.23 -10.41 -0.48
N PHE A 51 -5.93 -10.59 -0.71
CA PHE A 51 -5.40 -11.30 -1.89
C PHE A 51 -4.97 -12.75 -1.61
N GLY A 52 -5.40 -13.29 -0.47
CA GLY A 52 -5.18 -14.67 -0.06
C GLY A 52 -5.77 -15.69 -1.04
N ILE A 53 -5.24 -16.92 -1.05
CA ILE A 53 -5.78 -18.03 -1.87
C ILE A 53 -6.46 -19.02 -0.94
N ARG A 54 -7.67 -19.47 -1.31
CA ARG A 54 -8.43 -20.52 -0.60
C ARG A 54 -8.65 -20.17 0.89
N GLY A 55 -8.94 -18.91 1.20
CA GLY A 55 -9.17 -18.45 2.57
C GLY A 55 -7.93 -18.38 3.46
N ARG A 56 -6.71 -18.59 2.90
CA ARG A 56 -5.46 -18.42 3.65
C ARG A 56 -4.81 -17.07 3.32
N PRO A 57 -4.24 -16.36 4.32
CA PRO A 57 -3.48 -15.14 4.09
C PRO A 57 -2.36 -15.34 3.07
N THR A 58 -2.05 -14.29 2.31
CA THR A 58 -0.95 -14.32 1.34
C THR A 58 0.40 -14.50 2.05
N ASN A 59 1.32 -15.29 1.48
CA ASN A 59 2.68 -15.42 2.02
C ASN A 59 3.56 -14.18 1.68
N VAL A 60 4.66 -13.99 2.41
CA VAL A 60 5.57 -12.84 2.27
C VAL A 60 6.07 -12.65 0.83
N ALA A 61 6.37 -13.74 0.12
CA ALA A 61 6.86 -13.67 -1.25
C ALA A 61 5.81 -13.09 -2.22
N ARG A 62 4.56 -13.54 -2.10
CA ARG A 62 3.49 -13.08 -2.97
C ARG A 62 3.00 -11.67 -2.60
N VAL A 63 3.01 -11.29 -1.32
CA VAL A 63 2.78 -9.90 -0.91
C VAL A 63 3.85 -8.97 -1.52
N SER A 64 5.11 -9.39 -1.50
CA SER A 64 6.21 -8.64 -2.11
C SER A 64 6.01 -8.42 -3.62
N ILE A 65 5.53 -9.44 -4.34
CA ILE A 65 5.22 -9.34 -5.77
C ILE A 65 4.05 -8.37 -6.03
N LEU A 66 2.97 -8.46 -5.26
CA LEU A 66 1.77 -7.64 -5.44
C LEU A 66 2.02 -6.16 -5.12
N THR A 67 2.78 -5.89 -4.06
CA THR A 67 3.00 -4.53 -3.55
C THR A 67 4.25 -3.87 -4.14
N GLY A 68 5.18 -4.64 -4.71
CA GLY A 68 6.51 -4.16 -5.10
C GLY A 68 7.44 -3.85 -3.92
N ILE A 69 7.00 -4.11 -2.68
CA ILE A 69 7.79 -3.90 -1.47
C ILE A 69 8.68 -5.12 -1.25
N ASN A 70 9.96 -4.93 -0.87
CA ASN A 70 10.87 -6.05 -0.69
C ASN A 70 10.44 -6.96 0.49
N ARG A 71 10.82 -8.25 0.41
CA ARG A 71 10.40 -9.28 1.39
C ARG A 71 10.77 -8.96 2.85
N ARG A 72 11.92 -8.33 3.10
CA ARG A 72 12.38 -7.97 4.45
C ARG A 72 11.50 -6.88 5.06
N GLU A 73 11.12 -5.90 4.27
CA GLU A 73 10.19 -4.84 4.67
C GLU A 73 8.78 -5.41 4.89
N VAL A 74 8.30 -6.27 4.00
CA VAL A 74 7.00 -6.94 4.15
C VAL A 74 6.92 -7.74 5.45
N ALA A 75 7.94 -8.52 5.78
CA ALA A 75 7.97 -9.30 7.03
C ALA A 75 7.83 -8.39 8.26
N ARG A 76 8.64 -7.33 8.34
CA ARG A 76 8.58 -6.35 9.44
C ARG A 76 7.23 -5.65 9.54
N LEU A 77 6.66 -5.21 8.40
CA LEU A 77 5.36 -4.53 8.39
C LEU A 77 4.22 -5.47 8.81
N ARG A 78 4.34 -6.78 8.55
CA ARG A 78 3.37 -7.76 9.05
C ARG A 78 3.46 -7.98 10.55
N GLU A 79 4.66 -8.03 11.11
CA GLU A 79 4.86 -8.08 12.57
C GLU A 79 4.16 -6.89 13.24
N ILE A 80 4.36 -5.67 12.70
CA ILE A 80 3.68 -4.45 13.19
C ILE A 80 2.14 -4.57 13.11
N LEU A 81 1.59 -5.18 12.05
CA LEU A 81 0.14 -5.39 11.89
C LEU A 81 -0.45 -6.47 12.79
N GLU A 82 0.38 -7.35 13.34
CA GLU A 82 -0.03 -8.40 14.28
C GLU A 82 0.04 -7.92 15.74
N GLU A 83 0.85 -6.89 16.01
CA GLU A 83 1.03 -6.28 17.34
C GLU A 83 0.00 -5.18 17.68
N GLY A 84 -0.75 -4.67 16.69
CA GLY A 84 -1.76 -3.61 16.85
C GLY A 84 -3.18 -4.06 16.53
#